data_AF-A0A7S1GF83-F1
#
_entry.id   AF-A0A7S1GF83-F1
#
_cell.length_a   1.000
_cell.length_b   1.000
_cell.length_c   1.000
_cell.angle_alpha   90.00
_cell.angle_beta   90.00
_cell.angle_gamma   90.00
#
_symmetry.space_group_name_H-M   'P 1'
#
loop_
_entity.id
_entity.type
_entity.pdbx_description
1 polymer ?
#
loop_
_entity_poly.entity_id
_entity_poly.type
_entity_poly.pdbx_seq_one_letter_code
_entity_poly.pdbx_strand_id
1 'polypeptide(L)'
;GDAPEDSSKLLVKNLAFEATKRDLQELFGAYGQLKSVRMPSKFDGGHRGFGFVEFVTQQEAVNAKAALASTHLYGRHLVIEWAAKDKDIDGLRAKAAKDVAGKHFV
;
A
#
# COMPACT_ATOMS: atom_id res chain seq x y z
N GLY A 1 17.42 7.56 3.15
CA GLY A 1 16.01 7.28 2.79
C GLY A 1 15.20 7.44 4.05
N ASP A 2 15.18 8.67 4.53
CA ASP A 2 14.94 9.07 5.89
C ASP A 2 13.42 9.06 6.09
N ALA A 3 12.93 8.15 6.94
CA ALA A 3 11.52 8.11 7.27
C ALA A 3 11.13 9.47 7.89
N PRO A 4 10.00 10.08 7.50
CA PRO A 4 9.52 11.25 8.20
C PRO A 4 9.25 10.86 9.65
N GLU A 5 9.79 11.60 10.60
CA GLU A 5 9.78 11.31 12.05
C GLU A 5 8.37 11.12 12.65
N ASP A 6 7.28 11.32 11.88
CA ASP A 6 5.88 11.20 12.32
C ASP A 6 4.94 10.54 11.29
N SER A 7 5.44 9.83 10.27
CA SER A 7 4.54 9.26 9.25
C SER A 7 3.86 7.98 9.73
N SER A 8 2.54 8.00 9.98
CA SER A 8 1.71 6.81 10.22
C SER A 8 1.08 6.21 8.94
N LYS A 9 1.46 6.73 7.77
CA LYS A 9 0.92 6.31 6.47
C LYS A 9 1.94 5.44 5.72
N LEU A 10 1.49 4.26 5.34
CA LEU A 10 2.23 3.26 4.57
C LEU A 10 1.67 3.16 3.15
N LEU A 11 2.57 2.95 2.21
CA LEU A 11 2.29 2.65 0.81
C LEU A 11 2.62 1.18 0.57
N VAL A 12 1.60 0.41 0.18
CA VAL A 12 1.69 -1.00 -0.16
C VAL A 12 1.75 -1.11 -1.67
N LYS A 13 2.81 -1.70 -2.20
CA LYS A 13 3.03 -1.96 -3.63
C LYS A 13 3.13 -3.46 -3.89
N ASN A 14 3.05 -3.83 -5.16
CA ASN A 14 3.10 -5.22 -5.63
C ASN A 14 1.93 -6.08 -5.12
N LEU A 15 0.77 -5.47 -4.90
CA LEU A 15 -0.44 -6.20 -4.57
C LEU A 15 -0.87 -7.06 -5.77
N ALA A 16 -1.22 -8.32 -5.51
CA ALA A 16 -1.83 -9.20 -6.50
C ALA A 16 -3.20 -8.66 -6.92
N PHE A 17 -3.60 -8.85 -8.18
CA PHE A 17 -4.88 -8.38 -8.75
C PHE A 17 -6.13 -8.97 -8.08
N GLU A 18 -5.96 -10.01 -7.26
CA GLU A 18 -7.02 -10.58 -6.43
C GLU A 18 -7.16 -9.89 -5.07
N ALA A 19 -6.12 -9.20 -4.59
CA ALA A 19 -6.13 -8.56 -3.29
C ALA A 19 -7.16 -7.42 -3.25
N THR A 20 -8.07 -7.42 -2.28
CA THR A 20 -9.07 -6.37 -2.16
C THR A 20 -8.71 -5.36 -1.07
N LYS A 21 -9.44 -4.25 -1.03
CA LYS A 21 -9.36 -3.28 0.07
C LYS A 21 -9.61 -3.97 1.42
N ARG A 22 -10.53 -4.94 1.43
CA ARG A 22 -10.89 -5.68 2.64
C ARG A 22 -9.72 -6.54 3.13
N ASP A 23 -9.03 -7.25 2.23
CA ASP A 23 -7.82 -8.01 2.59
C ASP A 23 -6.75 -7.11 3.23
N LEU A 24 -6.50 -5.94 2.65
CA LEU A 24 -5.58 -4.95 3.25
C LEU A 24 -6.06 -4.51 4.63
N GLN A 25 -7.35 -4.25 4.79
CA GLN A 25 -7.89 -3.79 6.07
C GLN A 25 -7.79 -4.89 7.15
N GLU A 26 -8.07 -6.15 6.81
CA GLU A 26 -7.93 -7.28 7.74
C GLU A 26 -6.47 -7.58 8.04
N LEU A 27 -5.61 -7.61 7.01
CA LEU A 27 -4.18 -7.90 7.14
C LEU A 27 -3.47 -6.86 8.00
N PHE A 28 -3.67 -5.57 7.71
CA PHE A 28 -3.02 -4.50 8.47
C PHE A 28 -3.72 -4.24 9.81
N GLY A 29 -5.02 -4.51 9.90
CA GLY A 29 -5.80 -4.40 11.14
C GLY A 29 -5.35 -5.35 12.24
N ALA A 30 -4.71 -6.47 11.87
CA ALA A 30 -4.12 -7.40 12.83
C ALA A 30 -2.91 -6.82 13.59
N TYR A 31 -2.26 -5.79 13.04
CA TYR A 31 -1.05 -5.18 13.62
C TYR A 31 -1.34 -3.87 14.37
N GLY A 32 -2.53 -3.30 14.18
CA GLY A 32 -2.93 -2.05 14.80
C GLY A 32 -4.21 -1.48 14.22
N GLN A 33 -4.64 -0.36 14.78
CA GLN A 33 -5.86 0.32 14.41
C GLN A 33 -5.65 1.20 13.17
N LEU A 34 -6.46 0.93 12.15
CA LEU A 34 -6.40 1.63 10.87
C LEU A 34 -7.24 2.90 10.92
N LYS A 35 -6.58 4.04 10.70
CA LYS A 35 -7.23 5.34 10.55
C LYS A 35 -7.88 5.49 9.18
N SER A 36 -7.20 5.06 8.12
CA SER A 36 -7.76 5.11 6.77
C SER A 36 -7.09 4.10 5.83
N VAL A 37 -7.88 3.45 4.97
CA VAL A 37 -7.37 2.55 3.92
C VAL A 37 -7.87 3.04 2.56
N ARG A 38 -6.93 3.30 1.64
CA ARG A 38 -7.22 3.71 0.27
C ARG A 38 -6.59 2.74 -0.71
N MET A 39 -7.43 2.13 -1.54
CA MET A 39 -6.98 1.28 -2.64
C MET A 39 -7.50 1.87 -3.95
N PRO A 40 -6.65 2.50 -4.77
CA PRO A 40 -7.07 3.03 -6.05
C PRO A 40 -7.36 1.89 -7.04
N SER A 41 -8.64 1.76 -7.35
CA SER A 41 -9.16 0.86 -8.39
C SER A 41 -9.17 1.54 -9.76
N LYS A 42 -9.00 0.75 -10.81
CA LYS A 42 -9.17 1.13 -12.20
C LYS A 42 -10.67 1.04 -12.55
N PHE A 43 -11.08 1.77 -13.58
CA PHE A 43 -12.48 1.80 -14.05
C PHE A 43 -12.97 0.43 -14.57
N ASP A 44 -12.03 -0.44 -14.94
CA ASP A 44 -12.24 -1.80 -15.45
C ASP A 44 -12.54 -2.84 -14.35
N GLY A 45 -12.57 -2.43 -13.07
CA GLY A 45 -12.85 -3.31 -11.93
C GLY A 45 -11.62 -3.88 -11.23
N GLY A 46 -10.44 -3.87 -11.87
CA GLY A 46 -9.17 -4.26 -11.24
C GLY A 46 -8.48 -3.10 -10.51
N HIS A 47 -7.64 -3.38 -9.49
CA HIS A 47 -6.80 -2.36 -8.85
C HIS A 47 -5.43 -2.24 -9.49
N ARG A 48 -4.76 -1.11 -9.26
CA ARG A 48 -3.47 -0.79 -9.86
C ARG A 48 -2.27 -1.49 -9.21
N GLY A 49 -2.49 -2.52 -8.38
CA GLY A 49 -1.40 -3.24 -7.69
C GLY A 49 -0.73 -2.44 -6.56
N PHE A 50 -1.34 -1.36 -6.09
CA PHE A 50 -0.88 -0.59 -4.93
C PHE A 50 -2.05 -0.07 -4.09
N GLY A 51 -1.77 0.26 -2.83
CA GLY A 51 -2.71 0.79 -1.87
C GLY A 51 -2.00 1.60 -0.79
N PHE A 52 -2.78 2.37 -0.02
CA PHE A 52 -2.31 3.18 1.08
C PHE A 52 -3.05 2.80 2.34
N VAL A 53 -2.30 2.70 3.43
CA VAL A 53 -2.80 2.32 4.75
C VAL A 53 -2.29 3.35 5.75
N GLU A 54 -3.18 4.01 6.45
CA GLU A 54 -2.86 4.96 7.50
C GLU A 54 -3.28 4.38 8.84
N PHE A 55 -2.35 4.30 9.78
CA PHE A 55 -2.57 3.88 11.15
C PHE A 55 -2.93 5.04 12.06
N VAL A 56 -3.57 4.74 13.18
CA VAL A 56 -3.86 5.72 14.24
C VAL A 56 -2.56 6.20 14.86
N THR A 57 -1.63 5.30 15.19
CA THR A 57 -0.32 5.64 15.74
C THR A 57 0.83 5.27 14.81
N GLN A 58 1.95 5.98 14.95
CA GLN A 58 3.16 5.69 14.19
C GLN A 58 3.75 4.33 14.56
N GLN A 59 3.73 3.97 15.85
CA GLN A 59 4.30 2.72 16.35
C GLN A 59 3.65 1.50 15.66
N GLU A 60 2.33 1.53 15.50
CA GLU A 60 1.57 0.51 14.76
C GLU A 60 2.01 0.44 13.30
N ALA A 61 2.20 1.59 12.64
CA ALA A 61 2.68 1.64 11.26
C ALA A 61 4.10 1.06 11.10
N VAL A 62 5.01 1.38 12.01
CA VAL A 62 6.38 0.83 12.01
C VAL A 62 6.34 -0.69 12.16
N ASN A 63 5.55 -1.18 13.12
CA ASN A 63 5.45 -2.60 13.41
C ASN A 63 4.81 -3.36 12.23
N ALA A 64 3.71 -2.84 11.69
CA ALA A 64 3.04 -3.40 10.52
C ALA A 64 3.97 -3.42 9.29
N LYS A 65 4.71 -2.34 9.03
CA LYS A 65 5.70 -2.28 7.94
C LYS A 65 6.73 -3.38 8.08
N ALA A 66 7.35 -3.52 9.26
CA ALA A 66 8.39 -4.51 9.49
C ALA A 66 7.86 -5.94 9.36
N ALA A 67 6.70 -6.24 9.93
CA ALA A 67 6.10 -7.56 9.90
C ALA A 67 5.62 -7.96 8.50
N LEU A 68 4.97 -7.03 7.78
CA LEU A 68 4.36 -7.31 6.48
C LEU A 68 5.31 -7.11 5.29
N ALA A 69 6.50 -6.52 5.48
CA ALA A 69 7.48 -6.33 4.40
C ALA A 69 8.02 -7.66 3.82
N SER A 70 7.93 -8.76 4.56
CA SER A 70 8.28 -10.12 4.08
C SER A 70 7.05 -11.01 3.85
N THR A 71 5.84 -10.46 3.91
CA THR A 71 4.61 -11.21 3.64
C THR A 71 4.45 -11.47 2.15
N HIS A 72 4.06 -12.70 1.82
CA HIS A 72 3.67 -13.11 0.48
C HIS A 72 2.15 -13.17 0.43
N LEU A 73 1.55 -12.37 -0.45
CA LEU A 73 0.11 -12.38 -0.67
C LEU A 73 -0.15 -12.87 -2.10
N TYR A 74 -0.91 -13.96 -2.25
CA TYR A 74 -1.17 -14.62 -3.55
C TYR A 74 0.12 -14.91 -4.35
N GLY A 75 1.17 -15.37 -3.68
CA GLY A 75 2.47 -15.66 -4.30
C GLY A 75 3.29 -14.43 -4.72
N ARG A 76 2.86 -13.21 -4.35
CA ARG A 76 3.61 -11.97 -4.56
C ARG A 76 4.10 -11.38 -3.25
N HIS A 77 5.37 -10.96 -3.23
CA HIS A 77 5.94 -10.24 -2.10
C HIS A 77 5.32 -8.85 -1.98
N LEU A 78 4.76 -8.53 -0.82
CA LEU A 78 4.28 -7.18 -0.56
C LEU A 78 5.46 -6.24 -0.35
N VAL A 79 5.45 -5.10 -1.01
CA VAL A 79 6.46 -4.06 -0.83
C VAL A 79 5.83 -2.92 -0.04
N ILE A 80 6.27 -2.72 1.19
CA ILE A 80 5.70 -1.72 2.10
C ILE A 80 6.70 -0.61 2.38
N GLU A 81 6.33 0.59 1.95
CA GLU A 81 7.16 1.79 2.01
C GLU A 81 6.44 2.88 2.80
N TRP A 82 7.20 3.86 3.30
CA TRP A 82 6.60 5.05 3.92
C TRP A 82 5.91 5.89 2.84
N ALA A 83 4.66 6.30 3.09
CA ALA A 83 3.99 7.23 2.20
C ALA A 83 4.53 8.65 2.42
N ALA A 84 4.79 9.36 1.32
CA ALA A 84 5.15 10.78 1.36
C ALA A 84 3.98 11.63 1.88
N LYS A 85 4.28 12.74 2.58
CA LYS A 85 3.29 13.68 3.13
C LYS A 85 2.34 14.21 2.05
N ASP A 86 1.11 14.53 2.47
CA ASP A 86 -0.13 14.71 1.69
C ASP A 86 -0.10 15.56 0.39
N LYS A 87 0.97 16.31 0.10
CA LYS A 87 1.13 16.99 -1.20
C LYS A 87 1.47 16.06 -2.36
N ASP A 88 2.01 14.86 -2.10
CA ASP A 88 2.49 13.96 -3.16
C ASP A 88 1.49 12.84 -3.53
N ILE A 89 0.42 12.65 -2.75
CA ILE A 89 -0.56 11.57 -2.96
C ILE A 89 -1.30 11.72 -4.31
N ASP A 90 -1.55 12.96 -4.73
CA ASP A 90 -2.13 13.24 -6.05
C ASP A 90 -1.11 13.00 -7.18
N GLY A 91 0.17 13.32 -6.95
CA GLY A 91 1.27 13.00 -7.86
C GLY A 91 1.51 11.50 -8.04
N LEU A 92 1.36 10.71 -6.98
CA LEU A 92 1.49 9.26 -7.04
C LEU A 92 0.36 8.60 -7.84
N ARG A 93 -0.86 9.18 -7.83
CA ARG A 93 -1.96 8.74 -8.70
C ARG A 93 -1.61 8.87 -10.18
N ALA A 94 -0.88 9.92 -10.56
CA ALA A 94 -0.43 10.12 -11.93
C ALA A 94 0.68 9.14 -12.33
N LYS A 95 1.62 8.86 -11.42
CA LYS A 95 2.79 8.01 -11.72
C LYS A 95 2.44 6.52 -11.75
N ALA A 96 1.66 6.04 -10.80
CA ALA A 96 1.24 4.64 -10.77
C ALA A 96 0.20 4.28 -11.86
N ALA A 97 -0.27 5.26 -12.64
CA ALA A 97 -1.01 5.00 -13.87
C ALA A 97 -0.10 4.54 -15.02
N LYS A 98 1.18 4.94 -15.01
CA LYS A 98 2.14 4.71 -16.11
C LYS A 98 2.86 3.36 -16.01
N ASP A 99 3.19 2.90 -14.81
CA ASP A 99 3.97 1.66 -14.62
C ASP A 99 3.16 0.35 -14.80
N VAL A 100 1.82 0.41 -14.73
CA VAL A 100 0.94 -0.77 -14.87
C VAL A 100 0.49 -1.04 -16.32
N ALA A 101 1.19 -0.46 -17.30
CA ALA A 101 0.94 -0.71 -18.73
C ALA A 101 2.09 -1.47 -19.43
N GLY A 102 3.21 -1.73 -18.73
CA GLY A 102 4.47 -2.15 -19.37
C GLY A 102 4.86 -3.62 -19.24
N LYS A 103 4.00 -4.51 -18.73
CA LYS A 103 4.40 -5.91 -18.49
C LYS A 103 3.43 -6.92 -19.09
N HIS A 104 3.29 -6.81 -20.41
CA HIS A 104 2.91 -7.92 -21.27
C HIS A 104 4.16 -8.80 -21.41
N PHE A 105 4.23 -9.89 -20.64
CA PHE A 105 5.25 -10.90 -20.87
C PHE A 105 4.85 -11.67 -22.13
N VAL A 106 5.76 -11.62 -23.12
CA VAL A 106 5.82 -12.45 -24.33
C VAL A 106 5.72 -13.93 -24.01
#